data_AF-A0A1L3ZUL0-F1
#
_entry.id   AF-A0A1L3ZUL0-F1
#
_cell.length_a   1.000
_cell.length_b   1.000
_cell.length_c   1.000
_cell.angle_alpha   90.00
_cell.angle_beta   90.00
_cell.angle_gamma   90.00
#
_symmetry.space_group_name_H-M   'P 1'
#
loop_
_entity.id
_entity.type
_entity.pdbx_description
1 polymer ?
#
loop_
_entity_poly.entity_id
_entity_poly.type
_entity_poly.pdbx_seq_one_letter_code
_entity_poly.pdbx_strand_id
1 'polypeptide(L)'
;MTRGPLRKWRERGSRRVRIALPFDDIMEFALALLSVPPEELEALGWSFADRKRLLDHFLRSGKAAQRIAPDRLGAMPIELRLPQRDVDRLQHFARRELPKAASSAGVIDRVLAALDRASHRQRG
;
A
#
# COMPACT_ATOMS: atom_id res chain seq x y z
N MET A 1 -8.62 -5.67 -36.58
CA MET A 1 -9.32 -5.53 -35.27
C MET A 1 -8.49 -6.18 -34.17
N THR A 2 -7.50 -5.50 -33.60
CA THR A 2 -6.63 -6.04 -32.55
C THR A 2 -6.86 -5.27 -31.26
N ARG A 3 -7.94 -5.62 -30.54
CA ARG A 3 -8.28 -5.07 -29.22
C ARG A 3 -7.39 -5.73 -28.17
N GLY A 4 -6.15 -5.22 -28.08
CA GLY A 4 -5.02 -5.85 -27.41
C GLY A 4 -4.95 -5.73 -25.87
N PRO A 5 -3.94 -6.38 -25.26
CA PRO A 5 -3.73 -6.62 -23.81
C PRO A 5 -3.82 -5.40 -22.88
N LEU A 6 -3.73 -4.18 -23.40
CA LEU A 6 -3.85 -2.92 -22.65
C LEU A 6 -5.21 -2.75 -21.95
N ARG A 7 -6.31 -3.20 -22.56
CA ARG A 7 -7.63 -3.13 -21.95
C ARG A 7 -7.76 -4.08 -20.76
N LYS A 8 -7.28 -5.33 -20.90
CA LYS A 8 -7.21 -6.31 -19.81
C LYS A 8 -6.29 -5.86 -18.67
N TRP A 9 -5.20 -5.15 -18.98
CA TRP A 9 -4.33 -4.54 -17.96
C TRP A 9 -5.02 -3.41 -17.19
N ARG A 10 -5.75 -2.52 -17.87
CA ARG A 10 -6.56 -1.47 -17.23
C ARG A 10 -7.70 -2.04 -16.38
N GLU A 11 -8.38 -3.07 -16.87
CA GLU A 11 -9.49 -3.74 -16.16
C GLU A 11 -8.99 -4.53 -14.94
N ARG A 12 -7.81 -5.16 -15.01
CA ARG A 12 -7.18 -5.78 -13.82
C ARG A 12 -6.70 -4.74 -12.81
N GLY A 13 -6.16 -3.62 -13.29
CA GLY A 13 -5.69 -2.52 -12.44
C GLY A 13 -6.79 -1.69 -11.77
N SER A 14 -8.05 -1.79 -12.22
CA SER A 14 -9.21 -1.10 -11.61
C SER A 14 -9.90 -1.92 -10.51
N ARG A 15 -9.59 -3.22 -10.40
CA ARG A 15 -10.14 -4.09 -9.36
C ARG A 15 -9.63 -3.63 -7.99
N ARG A 16 -10.56 -3.42 -7.06
CA ARG A 16 -10.23 -3.03 -5.69
C ARG A 16 -10.02 -4.27 -4.83
N VAL A 17 -8.99 -4.20 -4.00
CA VAL A 17 -8.55 -5.23 -3.06
C VAL A 17 -8.58 -4.66 -1.66
N ARG A 18 -8.86 -5.52 -0.69
CA ARG A 18 -8.90 -5.16 0.73
C ARG A 18 -7.60 -5.62 1.39
N ILE A 19 -6.95 -4.70 2.07
CA ILE A 19 -5.78 -4.96 2.93
C ILE A 19 -6.17 -4.52 4.34
N ALA A 20 -5.82 -5.32 5.34
CA ALA A 20 -6.04 -4.98 6.75
C ALA A 20 -4.70 -4.92 7.45
N LEU A 21 -4.40 -3.77 8.07
CA LEU A 21 -3.16 -3.53 8.79
C LEU A 21 -3.46 -2.76 10.09
N PRO A 22 -2.69 -2.99 11.16
CA PRO A 22 -2.68 -2.10 12.32
C PRO A 22 -2.46 -0.64 11.90
N PHE A 23 -3.05 0.30 12.63
CA PHE A 23 -2.91 1.72 12.29
C PHE A 23 -1.45 2.19 12.35
N ASP A 24 -0.67 1.70 13.32
CA ASP A 24 0.74 2.06 13.47
C ASP A 24 1.57 1.58 12.26
N ASP A 25 1.31 0.36 11.78
CA ASP A 25 1.95 -0.17 10.56
C ASP A 25 1.60 0.69 9.33
N ILE A 26 0.36 1.19 9.23
CA ILE A 26 -0.06 2.08 8.15
C ILE A 26 0.69 3.43 8.23
N MET A 27 0.83 3.98 9.43
CA MET A 27 1.52 5.26 9.64
C MET A 27 3.00 5.14 9.31
N GLU A 28 3.66 4.09 9.79
CA GLU A 28 5.07 3.83 9.49
C GLU A 28 5.29 3.64 7.99
N PHE A 29 4.41 2.87 7.33
CA PHE A 29 4.50 2.65 5.89
C PHE A 29 4.26 3.94 5.09
N ALA A 30 3.35 4.81 5.55
CA ALA A 30 3.12 6.12 4.93
C ALA A 30 4.31 7.07 5.11
N LEU A 31 4.94 7.09 6.28
CA LEU A 31 6.13 7.90 6.55
C LEU A 31 7.31 7.42 5.71
N ALA A 32 7.54 6.11 5.64
CA ALA A 32 8.57 5.52 4.78
C ALA A 32 8.35 5.86 3.30
N LEU A 33 7.10 5.84 2.83
CA LEU A 33 6.76 6.23 1.46
C LEU A 33 6.99 7.73 1.21
N LEU A 34 6.76 8.58 2.22
CA LEU A 34 6.99 10.01 2.14
C LEU A 34 8.47 10.36 2.12
N SER A 35 9.30 9.60 2.86
CA SER A 35 10.74 9.82 2.96
C SER A 35 11.53 9.39 1.72
N VAL A 36 10.91 8.66 0.78
CA VAL A 36 11.58 8.25 -0.46
C VAL A 36 12.02 9.49 -1.25
N PRO A 37 13.32 9.63 -1.54
CA PRO A 37 13.83 10.75 -2.31
C PRO A 37 13.44 10.62 -3.80
N PRO A 38 13.41 11.73 -4.56
CA PRO A 38 12.94 11.74 -5.95
C PRO A 38 13.64 10.73 -6.87
N GLU A 39 14.94 10.52 -6.70
CA GLU A 39 15.74 9.57 -7.47
C GLU A 39 15.34 8.11 -7.23
N GLU A 40 14.98 7.75 -6.01
CA GLU A 40 14.49 6.41 -5.68
C GLU A 40 13.05 6.22 -6.18
N LEU A 41 12.22 7.28 -6.18
CA LEU A 41 10.90 7.23 -6.83
C LEU A 41 11.02 6.98 -8.34
N GLU A 42 11.97 7.64 -9.00
CA GLU A 42 12.25 7.40 -10.41
C GLU A 42 12.76 5.97 -10.65
N ALA A 43 13.63 5.44 -9.78
CA ALA A 43 14.11 4.06 -9.83
C ALA A 43 13.02 3.00 -9.55
N LEU A 44 11.89 3.40 -8.97
CA LEU A 44 10.66 2.59 -8.86
C LEU A 44 9.76 2.74 -10.09
N GLY A 45 10.09 3.64 -11.02
CA GLY A 45 9.27 4.00 -12.18
C GLY A 45 8.03 4.82 -11.79
N TRP A 46 8.10 5.56 -10.69
CA TRP A 46 6.96 6.27 -10.12
C TRP A 46 7.10 7.78 -10.29
N SER A 47 5.97 8.41 -10.57
CA SER A 47 5.87 9.87 -10.51
C SER A 47 5.54 10.34 -9.09
N PHE A 48 5.74 11.62 -8.82
CA PHE A 48 5.22 12.26 -7.60
C PHE A 48 3.70 12.07 -7.47
N ALA A 49 2.97 12.05 -8.59
CA ALA A 49 1.53 11.80 -8.60
C ALA A 49 1.17 10.37 -8.17
N ASP A 50 2.02 9.38 -8.47
CA ASP A 50 1.87 8.02 -7.95
C ASP A 50 2.05 7.99 -6.43
N ARG A 51 3.11 8.61 -5.90
CA ARG A 51 3.33 8.73 -4.45
C ARG A 51 2.15 9.40 -3.76
N LYS A 52 1.71 10.55 -4.26
CA LYS A 52 0.54 11.27 -3.71
C LYS A 52 -0.70 10.37 -3.68
N ARG A 53 -0.99 9.69 -4.80
CA ARG A 53 -2.16 8.80 -4.88
C ARG A 53 -2.10 7.66 -3.87
N LEU A 54 -0.91 7.09 -3.63
CA LEU A 54 -0.71 6.04 -2.63
C LEU A 54 -0.93 6.59 -1.22
N LEU A 55 -0.35 7.75 -0.90
CA LEU A 55 -0.56 8.44 0.39
C LEU A 55 -2.04 8.80 0.63
N ASP A 56 -2.76 9.25 -0.41
CA ASP A 56 -4.20 9.54 -0.32
C ASP A 56 -5.01 8.32 0.14
N HIS A 57 -4.57 7.09 -0.15
CA HIS A 57 -5.23 5.88 0.35
C HIS A 57 -4.98 5.65 1.84
N PHE A 58 -3.77 5.90 2.35
CA PHE A 58 -3.47 5.83 3.79
C PHE A 58 -4.14 6.95 4.59
N LEU A 59 -4.31 8.14 4.00
CA LEU A 59 -5.07 9.21 4.64
C LEU A 59 -6.55 8.83 4.84
N ARG A 60 -7.13 8.03 3.93
CA ARG A 60 -8.51 7.53 4.09
C ARG A 60 -8.66 6.59 5.29
N SER A 61 -7.65 5.81 5.65
CA SER A 61 -7.67 5.03 6.91
C SER A 61 -7.67 5.92 8.14
N GLY A 62 -7.05 7.10 8.09
CA GLY A 62 -7.08 8.08 9.19
C GLY A 62 -8.50 8.46 9.60
N LYS A 63 -9.44 8.55 8.65
CA LYS A 63 -10.86 8.82 8.95
C LYS A 63 -11.53 7.67 9.71
N ALA A 64 -11.14 6.42 9.42
CA ALA A 64 -11.62 5.27 10.18
C ALA A 64 -11.00 5.25 11.59
N ALA A 65 -9.70 5.58 11.69
CA ALA A 65 -8.95 5.69 12.94
C ALA A 65 -9.50 6.76 13.90
N GLN A 66 -9.94 7.91 13.38
CA GLN A 66 -10.49 9.01 14.19
C GLN A 66 -11.68 8.64 15.08
N ARG A 67 -12.40 7.57 14.76
CA ARG A 67 -13.56 7.10 15.54
C ARG A 67 -13.22 6.00 16.54
N ILE A 68 -11.95 5.60 16.62
CA ILE A 68 -11.47 4.51 17.45
C ILE A 68 -10.86 5.11 18.71
N ALA A 69 -11.17 4.50 19.86
CA ALA A 69 -10.58 4.91 21.13
C ALA A 69 -9.05 4.70 21.10
N PRO A 70 -8.24 5.65 21.60
CA PRO A 70 -6.77 5.59 21.47
C PRO A 70 -6.13 4.30 22.01
N ASP A 71 -6.69 3.75 23.10
CA ASP A 71 -6.29 2.49 23.73
C ASP A 71 -6.46 1.26 22.82
N ARG A 72 -7.32 1.36 21.80
CA ARG A 72 -7.61 0.28 20.85
C ARG A 72 -6.99 0.48 19.48
N LEU A 73 -6.44 1.66 19.22
CA LEU A 73 -6.02 2.07 17.87
C LEU A 73 -4.83 1.26 17.36
N GLY A 74 -3.82 1.03 18.20
CA GLY A 74 -2.62 0.26 17.82
C GLY A 74 -2.91 -1.22 17.53
N ALA A 75 -3.93 -1.80 18.18
CA ALA A 75 -4.28 -3.20 18.03
C ALA A 75 -5.34 -3.48 16.96
N MET A 76 -6.13 -2.48 16.56
CA MET A 76 -7.26 -2.70 15.65
C MET A 76 -6.83 -2.61 14.18
N PRO A 77 -7.03 -3.67 13.38
CA PRO A 77 -6.77 -3.61 11.94
C PRO A 77 -7.71 -2.63 11.24
N ILE A 78 -7.15 -1.73 10.43
CA ILE A 78 -7.90 -0.83 9.57
C ILE A 78 -7.93 -1.39 8.15
N GLU A 79 -9.12 -1.49 7.56
CA GLU A 79 -9.29 -1.95 6.18
C GLU A 79 -9.00 -0.81 5.18
N LEU A 80 -8.03 -1.04 4.31
CA LEU A 80 -7.69 -0.23 3.15
C LEU A 80 -8.27 -0.86 1.89
N ARG A 81 -8.89 -0.04 1.03
CA ARG A 81 -9.38 -0.46 -0.29
C ARG A 81 -8.56 0.16 -1.39
N LEU A 82 -7.69 -0.66 -1.99
CA LEU A 82 -6.66 -0.24 -2.93
C LEU A 82 -6.90 -0.88 -4.31
N PRO A 83 -6.68 -0.16 -5.42
CA PRO A 83 -6.59 -0.80 -6.73
C PRO A 83 -5.45 -1.82 -6.77
N GLN A 84 -5.62 -2.97 -7.43
CA GLN A 84 -4.58 -4.01 -7.50
C GLN A 84 -3.23 -3.45 -8.00
N ARG A 85 -3.25 -2.56 -9.01
CA ARG A 85 -2.02 -1.92 -9.53
C ARG A 85 -1.25 -1.15 -8.46
N ASP A 86 -1.96 -0.58 -7.48
CA ASP A 86 -1.37 0.19 -6.39
C ASP A 86 -0.87 -0.78 -5.31
N VAL A 87 -1.53 -1.93 -5.11
CA VAL A 87 -1.02 -3.04 -4.26
C VAL A 87 0.29 -3.59 -4.81
N ASP A 88 0.36 -3.88 -6.11
CA ASP A 88 1.57 -4.42 -6.76
C ASP A 88 2.75 -3.44 -6.64
N ARG A 89 2.46 -2.13 -6.78
CA ARG A 89 3.42 -1.06 -6.52
C ARG A 89 3.90 -1.06 -5.06
N LEU A 90 2.97 -1.08 -4.11
CA LEU A 90 3.32 -1.11 -2.69
C LEU A 90 4.12 -2.37 -2.32
N GLN A 91 3.89 -3.52 -2.96
CA GLN A 91 4.71 -4.72 -2.78
C GLN A 91 6.16 -4.50 -3.25
N HIS A 92 6.34 -3.90 -4.42
CA HIS A 92 7.68 -3.60 -4.95
C HIS A 92 8.43 -2.64 -4.03
N PHE A 93 7.76 -1.57 -3.60
CA PHE A 93 8.31 -0.61 -2.63
C PHE A 93 8.64 -1.26 -1.28
N ALA A 94 7.73 -2.07 -0.73
CA ALA A 94 7.92 -2.73 0.55
C ALA A 94 9.12 -3.69 0.57
N ARG A 95 9.49 -4.25 -0.58
CA ARG A 95 10.67 -5.13 -0.69
C ARG A 95 11.97 -4.37 -0.88
N ARG A 96 11.95 -3.22 -1.55
CA ARG A 96 13.17 -2.49 -1.94
C ARG A 96 13.54 -1.36 -0.99
N GLU A 97 12.55 -0.58 -0.59
CA GLU A 97 12.78 0.71 0.08
C GLU A 97 12.35 0.70 1.54
N LEU A 98 11.28 -0.04 1.87
CA LEU A 98 10.82 -0.11 3.25
C LEU A 98 11.89 -0.62 4.24
N PRO A 99 12.77 -1.60 3.90
CA PRO A 99 13.85 -2.01 4.79
C PRO A 99 14.88 -0.92 5.10
N LYS A 100 14.97 0.13 4.27
CA LYS A 100 15.89 1.25 4.48
C LYS A 100 15.28 2.32 5.39
N ALA A 101 13.95 2.39 5.47
CA ALA A 101 13.22 3.50 6.06
C ALA A 101 12.35 3.10 7.27
N ALA A 102 11.98 1.82 7.40
CA ALA A 102 11.20 1.33 8.53
C ALA A 102 12.06 1.25 9.79
N SER A 103 11.42 1.55 10.91
CA SER A 103 12.00 1.49 12.26
C SER A 103 11.98 0.07 12.84
N SER A 104 11.15 -0.83 12.29
CA SER A 104 10.97 -2.19 12.81
C SER A 104 10.85 -3.25 11.72
N ALA A 105 11.66 -4.32 11.82
CA ALA A 105 11.58 -5.48 10.95
C ALA A 105 10.21 -6.18 11.00
N GLY A 106 9.55 -6.20 12.17
CA GLY A 106 8.23 -6.80 12.32
C GLY A 106 7.14 -6.07 11.53
N VAL A 107 7.30 -4.78 11.27
CA VAL A 107 6.37 -3.98 10.44
C VAL A 107 6.52 -4.38 8.98
N ILE A 108 7.75 -4.57 8.51
CA ILE A 108 8.04 -5.02 7.15
C ILE A 108 7.36 -6.38 6.89
N ASP A 109 7.54 -7.34 7.79
CA ASP A 109 6.96 -8.68 7.65
C ASP A 109 5.43 -8.65 7.61
N ARG A 110 4.81 -7.87 8.51
CA ARG A 110 3.34 -7.74 8.56
C ARG A 110 2.78 -7.06 7.31
N VAL A 111 3.43 -5.99 6.84
CA VAL A 111 3.04 -5.27 5.62
C VAL A 111 3.17 -6.18 4.41
N LEU A 112 4.31 -6.84 4.22
CA LEU A 112 4.52 -7.77 3.10
C LEU A 112 3.49 -8.92 3.13
N ALA A 113 3.28 -9.54 4.29
CA ALA A 113 2.28 -10.60 4.43
C ALA A 113 0.86 -10.12 4.11
N ALA A 114 0.48 -8.90 4.52
CA ALA A 114 -0.83 -8.34 4.23
C ALA A 114 -1.01 -8.04 2.74
N LEU A 115 0.00 -7.48 2.08
CA LEU A 115 0.00 -7.21 0.64
C LEU A 115 -0.04 -8.50 -0.18
N ASP A 116 0.75 -9.51 0.19
CA ASP A 116 0.78 -10.80 -0.50
C ASP A 116 -0.56 -11.54 -0.35
N ARG A 117 -1.14 -11.60 0.85
CA ARG A 117 -2.47 -12.19 1.07
C ARG A 117 -3.56 -11.50 0.24
N ALA A 118 -3.49 -10.17 0.12
CA ALA A 118 -4.41 -9.39 -0.68
C ALA A 118 -4.28 -9.70 -2.18
N SER A 119 -3.05 -9.86 -2.68
CA SER A 119 -2.77 -10.24 -4.07
C SER A 119 -3.19 -11.68 -4.40
N HIS A 120 -3.05 -12.62 -3.44
CA HIS A 120 -3.36 -14.04 -3.63
C HIS A 120 -4.83 -14.42 -3.43
N ARG A 121 -5.58 -13.77 -2.53
CA ARG A 121 -7.00 -14.08 -2.24
C ARG A 121 -7.97 -13.92 -3.42
N GLN A 122 -7.51 -13.47 -4.58
CA GLN A 122 -8.37 -13.21 -5.74
C GLN A 122 -7.95 -13.99 -7.01
N ARG A 123 -6.97 -14.90 -6.90
CA ARG A 123 -6.63 -15.86 -7.96
C ARG A 123 -7.36 -17.21 -7.84
N GLY A 124 -8.14 -17.40 -6.78
CA GLY A 124 -9.08 -18.51 -6.61
C GLY A 124 -10.49 -18.09 -7.03
#